data_AF-A0A7S0J1Z1-F1
#
_entry.id   AF-A0A7S0J1Z1-F1
#
_cell.length_a   1.000
_cell.length_b   1.000
_cell.length_c   1.000
_cell.angle_alpha   90.00
_cell.angle_beta   90.00
_cell.angle_gamma   90.00
#
_symmetry.space_group_name_H-M   'P 1'
#
loop_
_entity.id
_entity.type
_entity.pdbx_description
1 polymer ?
#
loop_
_entity_poly.entity_id
_entity_poly.type
_entity_poly.pdbx_seq_one_letter_code
_entity_poly.pdbx_strand_id
1 'polypeptide(L)'
;LVTTDPSEALRDRAQVFLPTNNALSPVGHVHWYLEELGQGIQHIASRVQSLPEYVQRANDMRAITGEGFTFLNIPRTYYGLLEPALLTNGGVDGELLGPGCPSGLKATEALALIAALREEGLVDQAGALSLDADEAALESALGGVAGYRGAPAESRAMVHRVLRRSCYVNLWKLMGDQLTEATYLSIVRNQILIDVQGEDVLMQIFTSVMLQREPGTEAPFLEFIQRVCAQSRDGTDTCAPIRPGCGGFGIRNFLTLFLSIEVSKAMLDCQRAADDGHEAEAAFHSHRIEMLTDQLVEANPILTEISDCMTGEGRALDAGDADAAEKWALRKEVANLALAECSQKYNALMARLRQAGW
;
A
#
# COMPACT_ATOMS: atom_id res chain seq x y z
N LEU A 1 -10.17 -10.81 15.65
CA LEU A 1 -10.41 -10.22 14.31
C LEU A 1 -10.29 -11.25 13.17
N VAL A 2 -9.55 -12.35 13.32
CA VAL A 2 -9.52 -13.45 12.33
C VAL A 2 -10.59 -14.50 12.71
N THR A 3 -11.50 -14.85 11.78
CA THR A 3 -12.46 -15.94 12.00
C THR A 3 -11.75 -17.29 11.91
N THR A 4 -11.93 -18.13 12.93
CA THR A 4 -11.33 -19.47 13.00
C THR A 4 -12.24 -20.55 12.42
N ASP A 5 -13.50 -20.22 12.07
CA ASP A 5 -14.49 -21.15 11.54
C ASP A 5 -14.57 -21.06 10.00
N PRO A 6 -14.10 -22.10 9.27
CA PRO A 6 -14.17 -22.13 7.81
C PRO A 6 -15.60 -22.04 7.28
N SER A 7 -16.59 -22.57 8.01
CA SER A 7 -17.99 -22.55 7.57
C SER A 7 -18.62 -21.15 7.65
N GLU A 8 -18.10 -20.30 8.53
CA GLU A 8 -18.51 -18.90 8.67
C GLU A 8 -17.82 -18.01 7.62
N ALA A 9 -16.51 -18.22 7.39
CA ALA A 9 -15.76 -17.53 6.34
C ALA A 9 -16.27 -17.85 4.92
N LEU A 10 -16.69 -19.11 4.70
CA LEU A 10 -17.13 -19.66 3.42
C LEU A 10 -18.66 -19.73 3.27
N ARG A 11 -19.45 -19.11 4.16
CA ARG A 11 -20.91 -19.07 4.03
C ARG A 11 -21.26 -18.32 2.74
N ASP A 12 -21.57 -19.10 1.70
CA ASP A 12 -21.64 -18.64 0.32
C ASP A 12 -22.65 -17.49 0.14
N ARG A 13 -22.11 -16.37 -0.32
CA ARG A 13 -22.82 -15.20 -0.84
C ARG A 13 -22.03 -14.64 -2.03
N ALA A 14 -21.53 -15.52 -2.91
CA ALA A 14 -20.73 -15.13 -4.06
C ALA A 14 -21.43 -13.99 -4.83
N GLN A 15 -20.89 -12.79 -4.70
CA GLN A 15 -21.18 -11.66 -5.56
C GLN A 15 -20.02 -11.61 -6.55
N VAL A 16 -20.29 -11.99 -7.80
CA VAL A 16 -19.33 -11.84 -8.88
C VAL A 16 -19.39 -10.38 -9.33
N PHE A 17 -18.39 -9.60 -8.96
CA PHE A 17 -18.23 -8.22 -9.42
C PHE A 17 -17.39 -8.22 -10.68
N LEU A 18 -17.96 -7.73 -11.79
CA LEU A 18 -17.29 -7.61 -13.08
C LEU A 18 -17.13 -6.13 -13.43
N PRO A 19 -16.24 -5.38 -12.76
CA PRO A 19 -15.96 -4.01 -13.17
C PRO A 19 -15.34 -4.00 -14.57
N THR A 20 -15.91 -3.19 -15.45
CA THR A 20 -15.33 -2.88 -16.76
C THR A 20 -14.46 -1.63 -16.62
N ASN A 21 -13.15 -1.77 -16.82
CA ASN A 21 -12.24 -0.62 -16.82
C ASN A 21 -12.32 0.10 -18.17
N ASN A 22 -12.82 1.33 -18.18
CA ASN A 22 -12.80 2.20 -19.36
C ASN A 22 -11.70 3.25 -19.18
N ALA A 23 -10.77 3.38 -20.13
CA ALA A 23 -9.87 4.52 -20.16
C ALA A 23 -10.67 5.80 -20.42
N LEU A 24 -10.64 6.72 -19.46
CA LEU A 24 -11.23 8.04 -19.59
C LEU A 24 -10.32 9.00 -20.40
N SER A 25 -9.07 8.63 -20.68
CA SER A 25 -8.17 9.40 -21.56
C SER A 25 -7.10 8.50 -22.22
N PRO A 26 -6.57 8.90 -23.39
CA PRO A 26 -5.49 8.18 -24.08
C PRO A 26 -4.10 8.40 -23.47
N VAL A 27 -3.97 9.22 -22.41
CA VAL A 27 -2.64 9.65 -21.89
C VAL A 27 -2.51 9.52 -20.37
N GLY A 28 -3.50 8.95 -19.67
CA GLY A 28 -3.50 8.79 -18.21
C GLY A 28 -3.06 7.41 -17.71
N HIS A 29 -3.08 7.23 -16.40
CA HIS A 29 -2.61 6.02 -15.65
C HIS A 29 -3.33 4.70 -16.00
N VAL A 30 -4.40 4.80 -16.79
CA VAL A 30 -5.17 3.64 -17.26
C VAL A 30 -4.68 3.20 -18.64
N HIS A 31 -3.94 4.04 -19.38
CA HIS A 31 -3.50 3.72 -20.73
C HIS A 31 -2.52 2.54 -20.75
N TRP A 32 -1.47 2.58 -19.92
CA TRP A 32 -0.52 1.47 -19.83
C TRP A 32 -1.11 0.25 -19.13
N TYR A 33 -2.02 0.46 -18.18
CA TYR A 33 -2.82 -0.61 -17.60
C TYR A 33 -3.60 -1.38 -18.68
N LEU A 34 -4.24 -0.67 -19.62
CA LEU A 34 -4.96 -1.30 -20.72
C LEU A 34 -4.01 -1.92 -21.77
N GLU A 35 -2.82 -1.38 -21.99
CA GLU A 35 -1.82 -2.03 -22.85
C GLU A 35 -1.30 -3.34 -22.25
N GLU A 36 -1.13 -3.41 -20.92
CA GLU A 36 -0.64 -4.61 -20.24
C GLU A 36 -1.72 -5.69 -20.06
N LEU A 37 -2.94 -5.27 -19.72
CA LEU A 37 -4.01 -6.18 -19.30
C LEU A 37 -5.16 -6.31 -20.33
N GLY A 38 -5.22 -5.42 -21.33
CA GLY A 38 -6.30 -5.30 -22.32
C GLY A 38 -7.56 -4.59 -21.83
N GLN A 39 -8.68 -4.66 -22.57
CA GLN A 39 -10.05 -4.37 -22.08
C GLN A 39 -10.77 -5.68 -21.68
N GLY A 40 -12.00 -5.66 -21.14
CA GLY A 40 -12.81 -6.87 -20.88
C GLY A 40 -13.13 -7.20 -19.42
N ILE A 41 -13.71 -8.40 -19.18
CA ILE A 41 -14.00 -8.93 -17.84
C ILE A 41 -12.68 -9.36 -17.21
N GLN A 42 -12.13 -8.51 -16.35
CA GLN A 42 -10.76 -8.64 -15.88
C GLN A 42 -10.64 -9.13 -14.44
N HIS A 43 -11.76 -9.18 -13.70
CA HIS A 43 -11.72 -9.25 -12.25
C HIS A 43 -12.65 -10.36 -11.73
N ILE A 44 -12.06 -11.37 -11.10
CA ILE A 44 -12.76 -12.39 -10.32
C ILE A 44 -12.28 -12.29 -8.87
N ALA A 45 -13.17 -11.92 -7.96
CA ALA A 45 -12.86 -11.79 -6.53
C ALA A 45 -13.23 -13.07 -5.77
N SER A 46 -12.26 -13.68 -5.08
CA SER A 46 -12.48 -14.81 -4.19
C SER A 46 -12.18 -14.44 -2.73
N ARG A 47 -13.10 -14.79 -1.82
CA ARG A 47 -12.86 -14.62 -0.38
C ARG A 47 -11.97 -15.74 0.15
N VAL A 48 -11.00 -15.38 0.98
CA VAL A 48 -10.14 -16.32 1.71
C VAL A 48 -10.21 -16.08 3.22
N GLN A 49 -9.88 -17.11 4.01
CA GLN A 49 -9.92 -17.03 5.48
C GLN A 49 -8.80 -16.16 6.05
N SER A 50 -7.56 -16.39 5.60
CA SER A 50 -6.38 -15.62 5.94
C SER A 50 -5.63 -15.29 4.66
N LEU A 51 -5.74 -14.04 4.21
CA LEU A 51 -5.07 -13.59 3.00
C LEU A 51 -3.54 -13.65 3.12
N PRO A 52 -2.91 -13.23 4.24
CA PRO A 52 -1.47 -13.34 4.39
C PRO A 52 -0.97 -14.79 4.31
N GLU A 53 -1.63 -15.74 4.97
CA GLU A 53 -1.24 -17.16 4.89
C GLU A 53 -1.47 -17.76 3.51
N TYR A 54 -2.58 -17.37 2.86
CA TYR A 54 -2.89 -17.83 1.50
C TYR A 54 -1.82 -17.39 0.50
N VAL A 55 -1.44 -16.10 0.54
CA VAL A 55 -0.42 -15.54 -0.35
C VAL A 55 0.95 -16.11 -0.03
N GLN A 56 1.31 -16.24 1.25
CA GLN A 56 2.58 -16.84 1.65
C GLN A 56 2.71 -18.27 1.11
N ARG A 57 1.67 -19.10 1.27
CA ARG A 57 1.65 -20.46 0.74
C ARG A 57 1.79 -20.48 -0.79
N ALA A 58 1.14 -19.56 -1.50
CA ALA A 58 1.26 -19.46 -2.94
C ALA A 58 2.68 -19.05 -3.38
N ASN A 59 3.30 -18.10 -2.68
CA ASN A 59 4.69 -17.70 -2.92
C ASN A 59 5.67 -18.83 -2.63
N ASP A 60 5.50 -19.55 -1.51
CA ASP A 60 6.34 -20.70 -1.14
C ASP A 60 6.23 -21.82 -2.18
N MET A 61 5.00 -22.13 -2.62
CA MET A 61 4.78 -23.12 -3.68
C MET A 61 5.50 -22.74 -4.97
N ARG A 62 5.41 -21.47 -5.37
CA ARG A 62 6.10 -20.96 -6.56
C ARG A 62 7.62 -21.04 -6.41
N ALA A 63 8.16 -20.70 -5.23
CA ALA A 63 9.59 -20.78 -4.96
C ALA A 63 10.10 -22.24 -5.00
N ILE A 64 9.31 -23.20 -4.53
CA ILE A 64 9.68 -24.62 -4.49
C ILE A 64 9.55 -25.27 -5.88
N THR A 65 8.47 -25.00 -6.59
CA THR A 65 8.11 -25.74 -7.82
C THR A 65 8.46 -25.01 -9.10
N GLY A 66 8.67 -23.69 -9.04
CA GLY A 66 8.73 -22.83 -10.22
C GLY A 66 7.36 -22.57 -10.87
N GLU A 67 6.27 -23.14 -10.33
CA GLU A 67 4.92 -23.07 -10.88
C GLU A 67 3.96 -22.37 -9.91
N GLY A 68 2.95 -21.67 -10.45
CA GLY A 68 1.88 -21.06 -9.66
C GLY A 68 1.58 -19.61 -10.04
N PHE A 69 0.79 -18.94 -9.20
CA PHE A 69 0.42 -17.55 -9.41
C PHE A 69 1.59 -16.61 -9.05
N THR A 70 1.77 -15.59 -9.87
CA THR A 70 2.50 -14.38 -9.52
C THR A 70 1.52 -13.30 -9.10
N PHE A 71 1.84 -12.57 -8.04
CA PHE A 71 1.05 -11.44 -7.56
C PHE A 71 1.65 -10.14 -8.08
N LEU A 72 0.81 -9.11 -8.17
CA LEU A 72 1.27 -7.77 -8.52
C LEU A 72 2.20 -7.23 -7.43
N ASN A 73 3.26 -6.58 -7.88
CA ASN A 73 4.26 -6.00 -7.01
C ASN A 73 3.76 -4.65 -6.47
N ILE A 74 3.56 -4.57 -5.15
CA ILE A 74 3.13 -3.33 -4.48
C ILE A 74 4.39 -2.59 -3.99
N PRO A 75 4.57 -1.30 -4.35
CA PRO A 75 5.76 -0.55 -3.98
C PRO A 75 5.86 -0.36 -2.47
N ARG A 76 7.08 -0.38 -1.94
CA ARG A 76 7.32 -0.22 -0.49
C ARG A 76 6.82 1.12 0.06
N THR A 77 6.74 2.14 -0.78
CA THR A 77 6.18 3.46 -0.46
C THR A 77 4.72 3.41 0.01
N TYR A 78 3.94 2.42 -0.44
CA TYR A 78 2.58 2.21 0.04
C TYR A 78 2.57 1.88 1.54
N TYR A 79 3.47 1.01 1.97
CA TYR A 79 3.54 0.52 3.35
C TYR A 79 4.24 1.50 4.29
N GLY A 80 5.34 2.09 3.84
CA GLY A 80 6.14 2.97 4.65
C GLY A 80 7.60 3.02 4.20
N LEU A 81 8.21 4.19 4.41
CA LEU A 81 9.62 4.45 4.18
C LEU A 81 10.24 5.02 5.45
N LEU A 82 11.52 4.78 5.64
CA LEU A 82 12.31 5.38 6.69
C LEU A 82 12.75 6.78 6.28
N GLU A 83 12.10 7.79 6.85
CA GLU A 83 12.48 9.18 6.70
C GLU A 83 13.20 9.71 7.96
N PRO A 84 14.12 10.68 7.83
CA PRO A 84 14.79 11.29 8.99
C PRO A 84 13.80 11.84 10.03
N ALA A 85 12.65 12.37 9.57
CA ALA A 85 11.59 12.90 10.43
C ALA A 85 10.96 11.83 11.34
N LEU A 86 10.94 10.54 10.93
CA LEU A 86 10.46 9.46 11.78
C LEU A 86 11.36 9.27 13.00
N LEU A 87 12.68 9.39 12.81
CA LEU A 87 13.67 9.24 13.88
C LEU A 87 13.71 10.46 14.82
N THR A 88 13.50 11.67 14.30
CA THR A 88 13.53 12.89 15.13
C THR A 88 12.21 13.17 15.83
N ASN A 89 11.08 12.96 15.15
CA ASN A 89 9.77 13.41 15.63
C ASN A 89 8.77 12.28 15.81
N GLY A 90 9.10 11.04 15.39
CA GLY A 90 8.18 9.91 15.49
C GLY A 90 7.12 9.85 14.43
N GLY A 91 7.27 10.62 13.34
CA GLY A 91 6.20 10.89 12.40
C GLY A 91 5.64 12.30 12.56
N VAL A 92 4.43 12.51 12.03
CA VAL A 92 3.77 13.83 12.04
C VAL A 92 3.19 14.11 13.43
N ASP A 93 2.70 13.07 14.11
CA ASP A 93 2.01 13.17 15.40
C ASP A 93 2.80 12.49 16.53
N GLY A 94 4.04 12.07 16.28
CA GLY A 94 4.86 11.33 17.24
C GLY A 94 4.39 9.90 17.47
N GLU A 95 3.58 9.37 16.55
CA GLU A 95 2.90 8.08 16.64
C GLU A 95 3.85 6.88 16.80
N LEU A 96 5.13 7.03 16.44
CA LEU A 96 6.14 5.98 16.55
C LEU A 96 7.02 6.08 17.81
N LEU A 97 7.05 7.22 18.50
CA LEU A 97 7.96 7.43 19.64
C LEU A 97 7.45 6.80 20.94
N GLY A 98 6.16 6.49 21.03
CA GLY A 98 5.55 5.98 22.26
C GLY A 98 5.34 7.08 23.32
N PRO A 99 4.53 6.81 24.36
CA PRO A 99 4.13 7.84 25.32
C PRO A 99 5.34 8.40 26.09
N GLY A 100 5.51 9.72 26.07
CA GLY A 100 6.51 10.43 26.90
C GLY A 100 7.97 10.27 26.45
N CYS A 101 8.22 9.76 25.24
CA CYS A 101 9.58 9.58 24.73
C CYS A 101 9.91 10.66 23.68
N PRO A 102 10.49 11.82 24.04
CA PRO A 102 11.09 12.68 23.04
C PRO A 102 12.29 11.93 22.43
N SER A 103 12.42 11.91 21.10
CA SER A 103 13.52 11.17 20.46
C SER A 103 14.89 11.63 20.95
N GLY A 104 15.01 12.92 21.28
CA GLY A 104 16.27 13.59 21.61
C GLY A 104 17.26 13.68 20.44
N LEU A 105 16.93 13.08 19.29
CA LEU A 105 17.78 13.00 18.11
C LEU A 105 17.70 14.27 17.27
N LYS A 106 18.87 14.77 16.89
CA LYS A 106 18.98 15.87 15.94
C LYS A 106 18.83 15.36 14.51
N ALA A 107 18.36 16.21 13.60
CA ALA A 107 18.23 15.87 12.18
C ALA A 107 19.54 15.34 11.55
N THR A 108 20.69 15.89 11.97
CA THR A 108 22.01 15.42 11.52
C THR A 108 22.34 14.00 11.99
N GLU A 109 21.88 13.61 13.18
CA GLU A 109 22.08 12.27 13.72
C GLU A 109 21.16 11.28 13.00
N ALA A 110 19.89 11.64 12.78
CA ALA A 110 18.95 10.82 12.00
C ALA A 110 19.47 10.54 10.57
N LEU A 111 20.02 11.55 9.90
CA LEU A 111 20.64 11.39 8.59
C LEU A 111 21.85 10.44 8.62
N ALA A 112 22.69 10.55 9.65
CA ALA A 112 23.84 9.66 9.82
C ALA A 112 23.43 8.19 10.06
N LEU A 113 22.34 7.96 10.81
CA LEU A 113 21.79 6.61 11.01
C LEU A 113 21.30 6.01 9.70
N ILE A 114 20.53 6.78 8.91
CA ILE A 114 20.02 6.31 7.62
C ILE A 114 21.18 6.05 6.65
N ALA A 115 22.21 6.90 6.64
CA ALA A 115 23.40 6.70 5.81
C ALA A 115 24.13 5.39 6.18
N ALA A 116 24.31 5.10 7.47
CA ALA A 116 24.93 3.86 7.93
C ALA A 116 24.12 2.61 7.53
N LEU A 117 22.79 2.67 7.63
CA LEU A 117 21.93 1.58 7.18
C LEU A 117 21.99 1.36 5.66
N ARG A 118 22.16 2.43 4.87
CA ARG A 118 22.34 2.33 3.41
C ARG A 118 23.69 1.73 3.03
N GLU A 119 24.75 2.09 3.75
CA GLU A 119 26.11 1.54 3.54
C GLU A 119 26.14 0.03 3.74
N GLU A 120 25.40 -0.47 4.74
CA GLU A 120 25.23 -1.90 5.03
C GLU A 120 24.14 -2.58 4.16
N GLY A 121 23.52 -1.86 3.22
CA GLY A 121 22.49 -2.40 2.34
C GLY A 121 21.18 -2.79 3.02
N LEU A 122 20.94 -2.31 4.24
CA LEU A 122 19.72 -2.60 5.01
C LEU A 122 18.56 -1.68 4.60
N VAL A 123 18.86 -0.49 4.09
CA VAL A 123 17.89 0.50 3.59
C VAL A 123 18.23 0.83 2.15
N ASP A 124 17.22 0.85 1.27
CA ASP A 124 17.42 1.23 -0.13
C ASP A 124 17.49 2.76 -0.33
N GLN A 125 17.62 3.20 -1.60
CA GLN A 125 17.68 4.62 -1.93
C GLN A 125 16.37 5.36 -1.62
N ALA A 126 15.23 4.68 -1.75
CA ALA A 126 13.92 5.23 -1.42
C ALA A 126 13.66 5.29 0.10
N GLY A 127 14.49 4.61 0.91
CA GLY A 127 14.30 4.53 2.36
C GLY A 127 13.53 3.29 2.82
N ALA A 128 13.29 2.30 1.96
CA ALA A 128 12.66 1.06 2.38
C ALA A 128 13.65 0.19 3.16
N LEU A 129 13.32 -0.10 4.43
CA LEU A 129 14.08 -1.02 5.26
C LEU A 129 13.79 -2.48 4.86
N SER A 130 14.86 -3.29 4.78
CA SER A 130 14.80 -4.72 4.54
C SER A 130 13.95 -5.43 5.60
N LEU A 131 13.08 -6.35 5.17
CA LEU A 131 12.24 -7.15 6.06
C LEU A 131 13.01 -8.25 6.79
N ASP A 132 14.21 -8.54 6.31
CA ASP A 132 15.09 -9.58 6.87
C ASP A 132 16.19 -8.97 7.75
N ALA A 133 16.18 -7.64 7.95
CA ALA A 133 17.06 -6.96 8.88
C ALA A 133 16.70 -7.35 10.32
N ASP A 134 17.54 -8.20 10.92
CA ASP A 134 17.42 -8.57 12.32
C ASP A 134 18.04 -7.52 13.26
N GLU A 135 17.82 -7.69 14.56
CA GLU A 135 18.31 -6.75 15.57
C GLU A 135 19.84 -6.67 15.62
N ALA A 136 20.53 -7.76 15.31
CA ALA A 136 21.98 -7.81 15.32
C ALA A 136 22.58 -7.05 14.13
N ALA A 137 21.99 -7.21 12.94
CA ALA A 137 22.35 -6.46 11.74
C ALA A 137 22.13 -4.95 11.94
N LEU A 138 20.98 -4.58 12.50
CA LEU A 138 20.67 -3.19 12.85
C LEU A 138 21.66 -2.63 13.87
N GLU A 139 21.94 -3.33 14.97
CA GLU A 139 22.89 -2.86 15.98
C GLU A 139 24.31 -2.74 15.41
N SER A 140 24.72 -3.68 14.55
CA SER A 140 26.02 -3.65 13.87
C SER A 140 26.15 -2.42 12.98
N ALA A 141 25.16 -2.15 12.14
CA ALA A 141 25.15 -1.00 11.23
C ALA A 141 25.18 0.34 11.99
N LEU A 142 24.39 0.44 13.06
CA LEU A 142 24.26 1.69 13.82
C LEU A 142 25.39 1.90 14.83
N GLY A 143 26.10 0.84 15.22
CA GLY A 143 27.14 0.85 16.25
C GLY A 143 28.32 1.76 15.93
N GLY A 144 28.53 2.14 14.67
CA GLY A 144 29.53 3.13 14.25
C GLY A 144 29.10 4.59 14.43
N VAL A 145 27.81 4.87 14.58
CA VAL A 145 27.27 6.23 14.59
C VAL A 145 27.42 6.84 15.98
N ALA A 146 28.19 7.93 16.08
CA ALA A 146 28.58 8.54 17.36
C ALA A 146 27.38 8.89 18.27
N GLY A 147 26.31 9.45 17.69
CA GLY A 147 25.08 9.80 18.41
C GLY A 147 24.27 8.59 18.89
N TYR A 148 24.48 7.41 18.30
CA TYR A 148 23.79 6.17 18.68
C TYR A 148 24.60 5.35 19.68
N ARG A 149 25.90 5.17 19.44
CA ARG A 149 26.81 4.39 20.31
C ARG A 149 26.81 4.90 21.76
N GLY A 150 26.78 6.23 21.94
CA GLY A 150 26.77 6.87 23.26
C GLY A 150 25.39 7.06 23.86
N ALA A 151 24.31 6.70 23.14
CA ALA A 151 22.95 6.98 23.59
C ALA A 151 22.49 6.03 24.71
N PRO A 152 21.61 6.51 25.62
CA PRO A 152 20.95 5.66 26.60
C PRO A 152 20.28 4.44 25.93
N ALA A 153 20.19 3.33 26.67
CA ALA A 153 19.54 2.11 26.17
C ALA A 153 18.09 2.36 25.71
N GLU A 154 17.37 3.25 26.38
CA GLU A 154 15.99 3.64 26.01
C GLU A 154 15.95 4.35 24.65
N SER A 155 16.89 5.26 24.37
CA SER A 155 16.99 5.94 23.08
C SER A 155 17.35 4.97 21.95
N ARG A 156 18.26 4.02 22.21
CA ARG A 156 18.58 2.97 21.23
C ARG A 156 17.38 2.06 20.96
N ALA A 157 16.65 1.67 21.99
CA ALA A 157 15.43 0.87 21.86
C ALA A 157 14.32 1.62 21.11
N MET A 158 14.21 2.94 21.30
CA MET A 158 13.31 3.79 20.52
C MET A 158 13.69 3.80 19.04
N VAL A 159 14.97 3.97 18.71
CA VAL A 159 15.46 3.91 17.32
C VAL A 159 15.10 2.58 16.67
N HIS A 160 15.40 1.45 17.34
CA HIS A 160 15.03 0.11 16.84
C HIS A 160 13.53 -0.03 16.57
N ARG A 161 12.69 0.51 17.46
CA ARG A 161 11.23 0.51 17.29
C ARG A 161 10.79 1.33 16.07
N VAL A 162 11.34 2.53 15.89
CA VAL A 162 11.04 3.40 14.74
C VAL A 162 11.49 2.73 13.44
N LEU A 163 12.70 2.14 13.42
CA LEU A 163 13.21 1.41 12.26
C LEU A 163 12.28 0.27 11.86
N ARG A 164 11.91 -0.62 12.79
CA ARG A 164 10.98 -1.72 12.49
C ARG A 164 9.62 -1.24 12.01
N ARG A 165 9.06 -0.22 12.66
CA ARG A 165 7.75 0.35 12.28
C ARG A 165 7.78 1.11 10.97
N SER A 166 8.92 1.64 10.56
CA SER A 166 9.05 2.35 9.27
C SER A 166 8.63 1.47 8.09
N CYS A 167 8.81 0.14 8.19
CA CYS A 167 8.38 -0.82 7.17
C CYS A 167 6.88 -0.80 6.89
N TYR A 168 6.06 -0.36 7.85
CA TYR A 168 4.61 -0.37 7.80
C TYR A 168 3.97 0.89 8.41
N VAL A 169 4.70 2.02 8.47
CA VAL A 169 4.24 3.23 9.17
C VAL A 169 2.92 3.76 8.62
N ASN A 170 2.69 3.67 7.32
CA ASN A 170 1.44 4.13 6.71
C ASN A 170 0.27 3.22 7.13
N LEU A 171 0.50 1.91 7.20
CA LEU A 171 -0.50 0.98 7.73
C LEU A 171 -0.72 1.18 9.24
N TRP A 172 0.33 1.51 10.00
CA TRP A 172 0.21 1.83 11.42
C TRP A 172 -0.63 3.07 11.66
N LYS A 173 -0.48 4.11 10.84
CA LYS A 173 -1.34 5.31 10.90
C LYS A 173 -2.82 4.99 10.67
N LEU A 174 -3.10 4.03 9.78
CA LEU A 174 -4.48 3.65 9.45
C LEU A 174 -5.11 2.72 10.50
N MET A 175 -4.35 1.75 10.99
CA MET A 175 -4.86 0.62 11.76
C MET A 175 -4.44 0.62 13.23
N GLY A 176 -3.38 1.35 13.59
CA GLY A 176 -2.88 1.47 14.95
C GLY A 176 -2.65 0.13 15.65
N ASP A 177 -3.25 -0.03 16.82
CA ASP A 177 -3.16 -1.21 17.66
C ASP A 177 -4.14 -2.34 17.29
N GLN A 178 -4.94 -2.16 16.24
CA GLN A 178 -5.88 -3.19 15.79
C GLN A 178 -5.18 -4.44 15.22
N LEU A 179 -3.94 -4.28 14.74
CA LEU A 179 -3.12 -5.37 14.19
C LEU A 179 -1.83 -5.53 15.00
N THR A 180 -1.37 -6.77 15.11
CA THR A 180 -0.07 -7.05 15.71
C THR A 180 1.05 -6.71 14.73
N GLU A 181 2.25 -6.40 15.24
CA GLU A 181 3.45 -6.16 14.43
C GLU A 181 3.76 -7.34 13.49
N ALA A 182 3.57 -8.58 13.95
CA ALA A 182 3.73 -9.77 13.12
C ALA A 182 2.74 -9.78 11.94
N THR A 183 1.50 -9.33 12.15
CA THR A 183 0.50 -9.20 11.09
C THR A 183 0.87 -8.10 10.10
N TYR A 184 1.33 -6.94 10.57
CA TYR A 184 1.82 -5.88 9.68
C TYR A 184 2.97 -6.36 8.79
N LEU A 185 3.99 -6.99 9.38
CA LEU A 185 5.11 -7.51 8.62
C LEU A 185 4.69 -8.59 7.62
N SER A 186 3.72 -9.44 7.98
CA SER A 186 3.16 -10.43 7.06
C SER A 186 2.41 -9.79 5.89
N ILE A 187 1.67 -8.70 6.12
CA ILE A 187 1.01 -7.90 5.07
C ILE A 187 2.06 -7.29 4.12
N VAL A 188 3.10 -6.64 4.66
CA VAL A 188 4.16 -6.01 3.85
C VAL A 188 4.92 -7.06 3.05
N ARG A 189 5.31 -8.18 3.68
CA ARG A 189 6.04 -9.28 3.02
C ARG A 189 5.24 -9.90 1.88
N ASN A 190 3.94 -10.05 2.07
CA ASN A 190 3.05 -10.63 1.07
C ASN A 190 2.41 -9.60 0.13
N GLN A 191 2.83 -8.34 0.21
CA GLN A 191 2.38 -7.27 -0.67
C GLN A 191 0.85 -7.14 -0.72
N ILE A 192 0.21 -7.26 0.44
CA ILE A 192 -1.24 -7.16 0.58
C ILE A 192 -1.65 -5.69 0.69
N LEU A 193 -2.68 -5.30 -0.04
CA LEU A 193 -3.31 -3.98 0.04
C LEU A 193 -4.35 -3.98 1.17
N ILE A 194 -4.45 -2.87 1.89
CA ILE A 194 -5.38 -2.68 3.01
C ILE A 194 -6.23 -1.44 2.74
N ASP A 195 -7.55 -1.63 2.75
CA ASP A 195 -8.52 -0.54 2.80
C ASP A 195 -9.31 -0.59 4.11
N VAL A 196 -9.48 0.55 4.76
CA VAL A 196 -10.21 0.70 6.02
C VAL A 196 -11.43 1.59 5.78
N GLN A 197 -12.62 1.11 6.15
CA GLN A 197 -13.85 1.89 6.11
C GLN A 197 -14.52 1.87 7.48
N GLY A 198 -14.30 2.95 8.24
CA GLY A 198 -14.75 3.02 9.63
C GLY A 198 -13.99 2.02 10.50
N GLU A 199 -14.69 1.02 11.02
CA GLU A 199 -14.09 -0.07 11.83
C GLU A 199 -13.91 -1.37 11.01
N ASP A 200 -14.34 -1.39 9.75
CA ASP A 200 -14.23 -2.55 8.86
C ASP A 200 -12.95 -2.47 8.02
N VAL A 201 -12.32 -3.60 7.75
CA VAL A 201 -11.06 -3.71 7.00
C VAL A 201 -11.23 -4.67 5.83
N LEU A 202 -10.71 -4.26 4.69
CA LEU A 202 -10.62 -5.03 3.46
C LEU A 202 -9.15 -5.23 3.11
N MET A 203 -8.71 -6.49 3.15
CA MET A 203 -7.41 -6.89 2.63
C MET A 203 -7.59 -7.42 1.21
N GLN A 204 -6.75 -6.98 0.27
CA GLN A 204 -6.85 -7.36 -1.14
C GLN A 204 -5.46 -7.65 -1.70
N ILE A 205 -5.39 -8.58 -2.65
CA ILE A 205 -4.22 -8.79 -3.48
C ILE A 205 -4.67 -9.23 -4.87
N PHE A 206 -3.89 -8.85 -5.86
CA PHE A 206 -4.18 -9.12 -7.26
C PHE A 206 -3.09 -10.00 -7.86
N THR A 207 -3.47 -10.96 -8.69
CA THR A 207 -2.50 -11.69 -9.51
C THR A 207 -2.01 -10.82 -10.66
N SER A 208 -0.86 -11.17 -11.22
CA SER A 208 -0.56 -10.76 -12.60
C SER A 208 -1.61 -11.32 -13.57
N VAL A 209 -1.58 -10.85 -14.82
CA VAL A 209 -2.40 -11.44 -15.88
C VAL A 209 -2.24 -12.94 -15.95
N MET A 210 -3.36 -13.59 -16.23
CA MET A 210 -3.47 -15.02 -16.37
C MET A 210 -4.00 -15.35 -17.76
N LEU A 211 -3.54 -16.46 -18.33
CA LEU A 211 -4.05 -16.95 -19.62
C LEU A 211 -3.82 -15.97 -20.78
N GLN A 212 -2.82 -15.07 -20.66
CA GLN A 212 -2.45 -14.16 -21.75
C GLN A 212 -1.96 -14.99 -22.95
N ARG A 213 -2.61 -14.81 -24.10
CA ARG A 213 -2.29 -15.55 -25.32
C ARG A 213 -1.08 -14.96 -26.02
N GLU A 214 -1.06 -13.63 -26.15
CA GLU A 214 0.02 -12.85 -26.75
C GLU A 214 0.24 -11.57 -25.91
N PRO A 215 1.49 -11.06 -25.81
CA PRO A 215 1.75 -9.79 -25.15
C PRO A 215 0.86 -8.67 -25.71
N GLY A 216 0.24 -7.88 -24.83
CA GLY A 216 -0.66 -6.79 -25.23
C GLY A 216 -2.10 -7.21 -25.54
N THR A 217 -2.44 -8.50 -25.41
CA THR A 217 -3.82 -8.98 -25.54
C THR A 217 -4.53 -9.08 -24.20
N GLU A 218 -5.86 -8.95 -24.24
CA GLU A 218 -6.73 -9.02 -23.06
C GLU A 218 -6.53 -10.32 -22.29
N ALA A 219 -6.33 -10.20 -20.98
CA ALA A 219 -6.13 -11.32 -20.09
C ALA A 219 -6.77 -11.06 -18.73
N PRO A 220 -7.50 -12.04 -18.15
CA PRO A 220 -8.06 -11.89 -16.81
C PRO A 220 -6.95 -11.86 -15.74
N PHE A 221 -7.24 -11.24 -14.60
CA PHE A 221 -6.50 -11.45 -13.36
C PHE A 221 -7.47 -11.82 -12.23
N LEU A 222 -6.94 -12.34 -11.14
CA LEU A 222 -7.71 -12.72 -9.97
C LEU A 222 -7.45 -11.72 -8.84
N GLU A 223 -8.52 -11.38 -8.12
CA GLU A 223 -8.44 -10.69 -6.85
C GLU A 223 -8.75 -11.69 -5.73
N PHE A 224 -7.91 -11.70 -4.70
CA PHE A 224 -8.20 -12.40 -3.46
C PHE A 224 -8.43 -11.39 -2.35
N ILE A 225 -9.55 -11.56 -1.63
CA ILE A 225 -9.97 -10.63 -0.60
C ILE A 225 -10.19 -11.32 0.74
N GLN A 226 -9.91 -10.60 1.81
CA GLN A 226 -10.34 -10.93 3.15
C GLN A 226 -11.02 -9.70 3.75
N ARG A 227 -12.23 -9.88 4.28
CA ARG A 227 -12.99 -8.82 4.96
C ARG A 227 -13.00 -9.11 6.44
N VAL A 228 -12.57 -8.14 7.24
CA VAL A 228 -12.61 -8.18 8.70
C VAL A 228 -13.61 -7.11 9.12
N CYS A 229 -14.78 -7.53 9.55
CA CYS A 229 -15.85 -6.61 9.95
C CYS A 229 -15.82 -6.37 11.45
N ALA A 230 -16.04 -5.14 11.86
CA ALA A 230 -16.34 -4.83 13.24
C ALA A 230 -17.65 -5.50 13.65
N GLN A 231 -17.61 -6.27 14.74
CA GLN A 231 -18.81 -6.77 15.40
C GLN A 231 -19.51 -5.61 16.10
N SER A 232 -20.85 -5.66 16.22
CA SER A 232 -21.55 -4.63 16.99
C SER A 232 -21.02 -4.65 18.43
N ARG A 233 -20.83 -3.46 19.01
CA ARG A 233 -20.27 -3.27 20.37
C ARG A 233 -21.18 -3.81 21.48
N ASP A 234 -22.28 -4.49 21.15
CA ASP A 234 -23.32 -4.88 22.09
C ASP A 234 -23.01 -6.21 22.82
N GLY A 235 -21.86 -6.82 22.59
CA GLY A 235 -21.41 -8.02 23.32
C GLY A 235 -22.30 -9.25 23.11
N THR A 236 -23.31 -9.17 22.26
CA THR A 236 -24.06 -10.33 21.78
C THR A 236 -23.21 -10.99 20.71
N ASP A 237 -22.58 -12.09 21.08
CA ASP A 237 -21.85 -13.01 20.22
C ASP A 237 -22.84 -13.70 19.26
N THR A 238 -23.42 -12.90 18.37
CA THR A 238 -24.23 -13.41 17.28
C THR A 238 -23.32 -13.48 16.07
N CYS A 239 -23.23 -14.69 15.51
CA CYS A 239 -22.82 -15.04 14.14
C CYS A 239 -23.62 -14.24 13.09
N ALA A 240 -23.60 -12.91 13.18
CA ALA A 240 -24.23 -12.01 12.24
C ALA A 240 -23.41 -12.12 10.94
N PRO A 241 -24.03 -12.48 9.81
CA PRO A 241 -23.31 -12.63 8.57
C PRO A 241 -22.63 -11.32 8.20
N ILE A 242 -21.37 -11.40 7.73
CA ILE A 242 -20.60 -10.26 7.22
C ILE A 242 -21.51 -9.39 6.35
N ARG A 243 -21.63 -8.11 6.72
CA ARG A 243 -22.43 -7.13 5.97
C ARG A 243 -21.92 -7.08 4.51
N PRO A 244 -22.81 -7.11 3.50
CA PRO A 244 -22.40 -6.88 2.11
C PRO A 244 -21.62 -5.57 2.01
N GLY A 245 -20.46 -5.59 1.34
CA GLY A 245 -19.60 -4.41 1.22
C GLY A 245 -18.80 -4.02 2.48
N CYS A 246 -18.76 -4.84 3.54
CA CYS A 246 -17.96 -4.59 4.75
C CYS A 246 -16.47 -4.35 4.44
N GLY A 247 -15.95 -3.17 4.77
CA GLY A 247 -14.57 -2.74 4.43
C GLY A 247 -14.46 -2.10 3.04
N GLY A 248 -15.57 -1.94 2.32
CA GLY A 248 -15.64 -1.20 1.07
C GLY A 248 -15.37 -1.99 -0.20
N PHE A 249 -14.96 -1.29 -1.24
CA PHE A 249 -14.58 -1.89 -2.52
C PHE A 249 -13.11 -1.67 -2.86
N GLY A 250 -12.30 -1.16 -1.95
CA GLY A 250 -10.89 -0.94 -2.22
C GLY A 250 -10.65 0.26 -3.12
N ILE A 251 -11.47 1.32 -3.07
CA ILE A 251 -11.32 2.46 -4.00
C ILE A 251 -9.92 3.08 -3.87
N ARG A 252 -9.36 3.13 -2.64
CA ARG A 252 -7.96 3.55 -2.43
C ARG A 252 -6.96 2.57 -3.04
N ASN A 253 -7.27 1.29 -2.93
CA ASN A 253 -6.45 0.21 -3.45
C ASN A 253 -6.45 0.19 -4.98
N PHE A 254 -7.51 0.63 -5.67
CA PHE A 254 -7.53 0.71 -7.13
C PHE A 254 -6.54 1.74 -7.68
N LEU A 255 -6.49 2.98 -7.17
CA LEU A 255 -5.49 3.94 -7.65
C LEU A 255 -4.07 3.48 -7.32
N THR A 256 -3.88 2.94 -6.11
CA THR A 256 -2.62 2.32 -5.70
C THR A 256 -2.22 1.18 -6.65
N LEU A 257 -3.18 0.34 -7.06
CA LEU A 257 -2.99 -0.76 -7.99
C LEU A 257 -2.50 -0.25 -9.35
N PHE A 258 -3.22 0.71 -9.95
CA PHE A 258 -2.87 1.27 -11.25
C PHE A 258 -1.46 1.87 -11.22
N LEU A 259 -1.18 2.71 -10.23
CA LEU A 259 0.14 3.33 -10.08
C LEU A 259 1.23 2.30 -9.75
N SER A 260 0.94 1.26 -8.96
CA SER A 260 1.91 0.21 -8.62
C SER A 260 2.33 -0.62 -9.83
N ILE A 261 1.39 -0.88 -10.75
CA ILE A 261 1.68 -1.57 -12.02
C ILE A 261 2.57 -0.67 -12.87
N GLU A 262 2.23 0.62 -12.99
CA GLU A 262 3.02 1.57 -13.79
C GLU A 262 4.43 1.77 -13.22
N VAL A 263 4.57 1.86 -11.89
CA VAL A 263 5.87 1.95 -11.21
C VAL A 263 6.66 0.68 -11.43
N SER A 264 6.07 -0.50 -11.23
CA SER A 264 6.77 -1.78 -11.39
C SER A 264 7.27 -1.98 -12.83
N LYS A 265 6.47 -1.59 -13.83
CA LYS A 265 6.89 -1.61 -15.24
C LYS A 265 8.04 -0.62 -15.47
N ALA A 266 7.93 0.61 -14.98
CA ALA A 266 8.98 1.60 -15.13
C ALA A 266 10.29 1.15 -14.43
N MET A 267 10.22 0.46 -13.30
CA MET A 267 11.37 -0.14 -12.63
C MET A 267 12.03 -1.25 -13.47
N LEU A 268 11.22 -2.14 -14.07
CA LEU A 268 11.71 -3.19 -14.94
C LEU A 268 12.40 -2.62 -16.19
N ASP A 269 11.78 -1.62 -16.82
CA ASP A 269 12.32 -0.94 -18.00
C ASP A 269 13.62 -0.19 -17.64
N CYS A 270 13.64 0.48 -16.47
CA CYS A 270 14.84 1.14 -15.96
C CYS A 270 16.01 0.16 -15.77
N GLN A 271 15.74 -1.00 -15.17
CA GLN A 271 16.76 -2.01 -14.93
C GLN A 271 17.28 -2.60 -16.25
N ARG A 272 16.39 -2.91 -17.19
CA ARG A 272 16.77 -3.40 -18.53
C ARG A 272 17.65 -2.41 -19.27
N ALA A 273 17.24 -1.14 -19.31
CA ALA A 273 18.01 -0.07 -19.93
C ALA A 273 19.40 0.09 -19.27
N ALA A 274 19.49 -0.05 -17.94
CA ALA A 274 20.76 -0.01 -17.24
C ALA A 274 21.65 -1.22 -17.57
N ASP A 275 21.08 -2.42 -17.61
CA ASP A 275 21.79 -3.67 -17.94
C ASP A 275 22.33 -3.65 -19.39
N ASP A 276 21.58 -3.02 -20.30
CA ASP A 276 21.95 -2.84 -21.71
C ASP A 276 22.88 -1.64 -21.96
N GLY A 277 23.19 -0.85 -20.93
CA GLY A 277 24.08 0.32 -21.00
C GLY A 277 23.46 1.57 -21.63
N HIS A 278 22.13 1.64 -21.71
CA HIS A 278 21.38 2.79 -22.22
C HIS A 278 21.10 3.81 -21.10
N GLU A 279 22.12 4.60 -20.74
CA GLU A 279 22.04 5.54 -19.60
C GLU A 279 20.91 6.59 -19.73
N ALA A 280 20.65 7.10 -20.94
CA ALA A 280 19.60 8.10 -21.18
C ALA A 280 18.19 7.50 -20.99
N GLU A 281 17.97 6.27 -21.48
CA GLU A 281 16.72 5.53 -21.32
C GLU A 281 16.49 5.16 -19.84
N ALA A 282 17.53 4.70 -19.14
CA ALA A 282 17.46 4.44 -17.70
C ALA A 282 17.12 5.71 -16.90
N ALA A 283 17.73 6.85 -17.22
CA ALA A 283 17.41 8.13 -16.57
C ALA A 283 15.97 8.60 -16.81
N PHE A 284 15.44 8.35 -18.01
CA PHE A 284 14.04 8.61 -18.36
C PHE A 284 13.09 7.74 -17.52
N HIS A 285 13.35 6.43 -17.43
CA HIS A 285 12.54 5.53 -16.61
C HIS A 285 12.65 5.84 -15.11
N SER A 286 13.83 6.28 -14.64
CA SER A 286 14.01 6.76 -13.27
C SER A 286 13.13 7.97 -12.95
N HIS A 287 13.09 8.98 -13.82
CA HIS A 287 12.19 10.13 -13.65
C HIS A 287 10.72 9.71 -13.65
N ARG A 288 10.36 8.74 -14.49
CA ARG A 288 9.00 8.19 -14.52
C ARG A 288 8.63 7.53 -13.20
N ILE A 289 9.53 6.75 -12.60
CA ILE A 289 9.31 6.11 -11.28
C ILE A 289 9.06 7.18 -10.21
N GLU A 290 9.89 8.23 -10.17
CA GLU A 290 9.76 9.34 -9.23
C GLU A 290 8.40 10.01 -9.35
N MET A 291 8.00 10.39 -10.57
CA MET A 291 6.73 11.07 -10.81
C MET A 291 5.50 10.23 -10.43
N LEU A 292 5.51 8.93 -10.73
CA LEU A 292 4.42 8.02 -10.36
C LEU A 292 4.36 7.80 -8.85
N THR A 293 5.52 7.78 -8.19
CA THR A 293 5.62 7.68 -6.73
C THR A 293 5.09 8.94 -6.06
N ASP A 294 5.49 10.13 -6.55
CA ASP A 294 5.01 11.41 -6.05
C ASP A 294 3.49 11.54 -6.18
N GLN A 295 2.93 11.08 -7.30
CA GLN A 295 1.49 11.07 -7.48
C GLN A 295 0.78 10.21 -6.47
N LEU A 296 1.32 9.02 -6.18
CA LEU A 296 0.75 8.14 -5.17
C LEU A 296 0.75 8.83 -3.80
N VAL A 297 1.86 9.49 -3.44
CA VAL A 297 1.98 10.25 -2.19
C VAL A 297 0.96 11.39 -2.10
N GLU A 298 0.77 12.16 -3.18
CA GLU A 298 -0.18 13.29 -3.21
C GLU A 298 -1.65 12.83 -3.23
N ALA A 299 -1.96 11.74 -3.94
CA ALA A 299 -3.33 11.25 -4.10
C ALA A 299 -3.85 10.48 -2.87
N ASN A 300 -2.98 9.80 -2.12
CA ASN A 300 -3.35 8.99 -0.95
C ASN A 300 -4.20 9.70 0.11
N PRO A 301 -3.85 10.92 0.60
CA PRO A 301 -4.69 11.63 1.56
C PRO A 301 -6.06 12.03 0.96
N ILE A 302 -6.11 12.41 -0.32
CA ILE A 302 -7.36 12.77 -1.01
C ILE A 302 -8.29 11.56 -1.12
N LEU A 303 -7.76 10.40 -1.46
CA LEU A 303 -8.51 9.15 -1.54
C LEU A 303 -9.03 8.69 -0.17
N THR A 304 -8.24 8.92 0.88
CA THR A 304 -8.68 8.68 2.27
C THR A 304 -9.87 9.55 2.63
N GLU A 305 -9.79 10.84 2.31
CA GLU A 305 -10.88 11.78 2.52
C GLU A 305 -12.18 11.36 1.78
N ILE A 306 -12.07 10.92 0.51
CA ILE A 306 -13.23 10.41 -0.25
C ILE A 306 -13.85 9.19 0.43
N SER A 307 -13.03 8.22 0.86
CA SER A 307 -13.49 7.00 1.53
C SER A 307 -14.19 7.31 2.86
N ASP A 308 -13.63 8.22 3.65
CA ASP A 308 -14.21 8.66 4.91
C ASP A 308 -15.56 9.35 4.69
N CYS A 309 -15.66 10.19 3.66
CA CYS A 309 -16.93 10.84 3.30
C CYS A 309 -17.99 9.83 2.86
N MET A 310 -17.64 8.84 2.02
CA MET A 310 -18.58 7.78 1.61
C MET A 310 -19.08 6.97 2.81
N THR A 311 -18.19 6.67 3.77
CA THR A 311 -18.54 5.96 5.00
C THR A 311 -19.45 6.80 5.89
N GLY A 312 -19.12 8.08 6.07
CA GLY A 312 -19.91 9.03 6.84
C GLY A 312 -21.32 9.24 6.25
N GLU A 313 -21.41 9.39 4.93
CA GLU A 313 -22.66 9.49 4.19
C GLU A 313 -23.54 8.26 4.39
N GLY A 314 -22.98 7.05 4.23
CA GLY A 314 -23.70 5.79 4.45
C GLY A 314 -24.26 5.67 5.86
N ARG A 315 -23.45 6.00 6.89
CA ARG A 315 -23.91 6.00 8.29
C ARG A 315 -25.02 7.00 8.56
N ALA A 316 -24.95 8.19 7.96
CA ALA A 316 -25.97 9.22 8.10
C ALA A 316 -27.30 8.78 7.45
N LEU A 317 -27.23 8.17 6.26
CA LEU A 317 -28.40 7.61 5.59
C LEU A 317 -29.04 6.47 6.39
N ASP A 318 -28.23 5.55 6.93
CA ASP A 318 -28.72 4.46 7.79
C ASP A 318 -29.39 4.98 9.08
N ALA A 319 -28.91 6.11 9.61
CA ALA A 319 -29.49 6.78 10.77
C ALA A 319 -30.72 7.64 10.43
N GLY A 320 -31.05 7.82 9.15
CA GLY A 320 -32.10 8.71 8.69
C GLY A 320 -31.78 10.21 8.83
N ASP A 321 -30.51 10.58 8.99
CA ASP A 321 -30.05 11.96 9.12
C ASP A 321 -29.66 12.52 7.73
N ALA A 322 -30.64 13.10 7.05
CA ALA A 322 -30.47 13.65 5.71
C ALA A 322 -29.49 14.85 5.68
N ASP A 323 -29.49 15.69 6.72
CA ASP A 323 -28.63 16.88 6.79
C ASP A 323 -27.15 16.48 6.95
N ALA A 324 -26.87 15.43 7.74
CA ALA A 324 -25.53 14.88 7.85
C ALA A 324 -25.09 14.20 6.55
N ALA A 325 -25.98 13.46 5.88
CA ALA A 325 -25.69 12.81 4.60
C ALA A 325 -25.32 13.84 3.52
N GLU A 326 -26.05 14.95 3.42
CA GLU A 326 -25.77 16.03 2.45
C GLU A 326 -24.42 16.70 2.72
N LYS A 327 -24.06 16.93 3.99
CA LYS A 327 -22.73 17.47 4.35
C LYS A 327 -21.59 16.56 3.93
N TRP A 328 -21.74 15.24 4.14
CA TRP A 328 -20.75 14.27 3.69
C TRP A 328 -20.66 14.19 2.17
N ALA A 329 -21.79 14.25 1.47
CA ALA A 329 -21.84 14.27 0.01
C ALA A 329 -21.12 15.51 -0.56
N LEU A 330 -21.32 16.70 0.01
CA LEU A 330 -20.63 17.92 -0.42
C LEU A 330 -19.11 17.83 -0.19
N ARG A 331 -18.70 17.33 0.98
CA ARG A 331 -17.28 17.14 1.31
C ARG A 331 -16.62 16.11 0.36
N LYS A 332 -17.34 15.04 0.02
CA LYS A 332 -16.96 14.05 -1.00
C LYS A 332 -16.76 14.69 -2.37
N GLU A 333 -17.64 15.60 -2.81
CA GLU A 333 -17.51 16.29 -4.09
C GLU A 333 -16.24 17.16 -4.15
N VAL A 334 -15.95 17.90 -3.07
CA VAL A 334 -14.72 18.70 -2.96
C VAL A 334 -13.47 17.81 -3.07
N ALA A 335 -13.46 16.67 -2.39
CA ALA A 335 -12.35 15.73 -2.46
C ALA A 335 -12.19 15.09 -3.85
N ASN A 336 -13.29 14.80 -4.56
CA ASN A 336 -13.24 14.33 -5.94
C ASN A 336 -12.66 15.38 -6.90
N LEU A 337 -12.97 16.67 -6.70
CA LEU A 337 -12.36 17.76 -7.47
C LEU A 337 -10.86 17.84 -7.23
N ALA A 338 -10.42 17.75 -5.97
CA ALA A 338 -9.00 17.72 -5.62
C ALA A 338 -8.27 16.52 -6.28
N LEU A 339 -8.91 15.34 -6.33
CA LEU A 339 -8.35 14.17 -7.01
C LEU A 339 -8.22 14.40 -8.51
N ALA A 340 -9.21 15.05 -9.14
CA ALA A 340 -9.16 15.40 -10.55
C ALA A 340 -8.04 16.40 -10.87
N GLU A 341 -7.84 17.41 -10.02
CA GLU A 341 -6.73 18.37 -10.14
C GLU A 341 -5.36 17.69 -10.01
N CYS A 342 -5.21 16.82 -9.00
CA CYS A 342 -4.01 15.99 -8.83
C CYS A 342 -3.75 15.15 -10.09
N SER A 343 -4.76 14.45 -10.61
CA SER A 343 -4.61 13.65 -11.83
C SER A 343 -4.22 14.51 -13.05
N GLN A 344 -4.81 15.70 -13.22
CA GLN A 344 -4.48 16.60 -14.32
C GLN A 344 -3.03 17.09 -14.25
N LYS A 345 -2.55 17.45 -13.05
CA LYS A 345 -1.16 17.83 -12.81
C LYS A 345 -0.19 16.75 -13.28
N TYR A 346 -0.36 15.51 -12.84
CA TYR A 346 0.56 14.42 -13.19
C TYR A 346 0.42 13.95 -14.64
N ASN A 347 -0.78 14.00 -15.22
CA ASN A 347 -0.95 13.79 -16.66
C ASN A 347 -0.14 14.81 -17.49
N ALA A 348 -0.16 16.09 -17.11
CA ALA A 348 0.59 17.13 -17.79
C ALA A 348 2.11 16.94 -17.64
N LEU A 349 2.58 16.57 -16.44
CA LEU A 349 3.99 16.26 -16.23
C LEU A 349 4.42 15.04 -17.06
N MET A 350 3.64 13.96 -17.06
CA MET A 350 3.93 12.74 -17.82
C MET A 350 3.96 13.00 -19.32
N ALA A 351 3.06 13.85 -19.83
CA ALA A 351 3.07 14.27 -21.23
C ALA A 351 4.36 15.03 -21.59
N ARG A 352 4.85 15.91 -20.71
CA ARG A 352 6.13 16.61 -20.92
C ARG A 352 7.31 15.66 -20.90
N LEU A 353 7.33 14.69 -19.97
CA LEU A 353 8.39 13.68 -19.91
C LEU A 353 8.44 12.88 -21.23
N ARG A 354 7.30 12.40 -21.73
CA ARG A 354 7.23 11.70 -23.02
C ARG A 354 7.68 12.56 -24.21
N GLN A 355 7.35 13.86 -24.20
CA GLN A 355 7.78 14.79 -25.26
C GLN A 355 9.29 15.06 -25.23
N ALA A 356 9.90 15.06 -24.04
CA ALA A 356 11.34 15.21 -23.90
C ALA A 356 12.09 14.00 -24.48
N GLY A 357 11.49 12.80 -24.40
CA GLY A 357 12.09 11.56 -24.87
C GLY A 357 13.33 11.16 -24.07
N TRP A 358 14.09 10.22 -24.61
CA TRP A 358 15.44 9.86 -24.16
C TRP A 358 16.42 9.94 -25.33
#